data_AF-A0A0F9BEG4-F1
#
_entry.id   AF-A0A0F9BEG4-F1
#
_cell.length_a   1.000
_cell.length_b   1.000
_cell.length_c   1.000
_cell.angle_alpha   90.00
_cell.angle_beta   90.00
_cell.angle_gamma   90.00
#
_symmetry.space_group_name_H-M   'P 1'
#
loop_
_entity.id
_entity.type
_entity.pdbx_description
1 polymer ?
#
loop_
_entity_poly.entity_id
_entity_poly.type
_entity_poly.pdbx_seq_one_letter_code
_entity_poly.pdbx_strand_id
1 'polypeptide(L)'
;FQVPGTITKLETKAHGSWRIQIDTQENMDSMSIEKLARLKDQLGWFTIVKREEDGEIKPDDLLDLPELSEYEDTKKTSSERLRNVLYVFYTKKGGKKENFEQWRLKWMEKKIDEVKADIPQD
;
A
#
# COMPACT_ATOMS: atom_id res chain seq x y z
N PHE A 1 -0.74 23.08 -1.17
CA PHE A 1 0.32 23.79 -1.91
C PHE A 1 0.45 23.11 -3.26
N GLN A 2 0.94 23.80 -4.28
CA GLN A 2 1.00 23.27 -5.64
C GLN A 2 2.46 23.17 -6.07
N VAL A 3 2.79 22.11 -6.80
CA VAL A 3 4.12 21.94 -7.39
C VAL A 3 3.97 21.52 -8.85
N PRO A 4 4.62 22.23 -9.79
CA PRO A 4 4.63 21.81 -11.19
C PRO A 4 5.45 20.53 -11.34
N GLY A 5 4.89 19.52 -12.01
CA GLY A 5 5.58 18.27 -12.29
C GLY A 5 4.95 17.48 -13.43
N THR A 6 5.73 16.57 -14.00
CA THR A 6 5.32 15.70 -15.10
C THR A 6 5.42 14.26 -14.65
N ILE A 7 4.39 13.44 -14.94
CA ILE A 7 4.50 11.99 -14.76
C ILE A 7 5.47 11.47 -15.82
N THR A 8 6.65 11.04 -15.39
CA THR A 8 7.71 10.54 -16.27
C THR A 8 7.68 9.02 -16.40
N LYS A 9 7.02 8.32 -15.46
CA LYS A 9 6.92 6.87 -15.50
C LYS A 9 5.68 6.33 -14.80
N LEU A 10 5.07 5.31 -15.39
CA LEU A 10 3.99 4.51 -14.81
C LEU A 10 4.35 3.03 -14.90
N GLU A 11 4.36 2.32 -13.77
CA GLU A 11 4.63 0.89 -13.71
C GLU A 11 3.62 0.15 -12.83
N THR A 12 3.09 -0.96 -13.32
CA THR A 12 2.29 -1.88 -12.51
C THR A 12 3.22 -2.78 -11.66
N LYS A 13 2.87 -3.03 -10.40
CA LYS A 13 3.55 -3.99 -9.52
C LYS A 13 2.76 -5.30 -9.44
N ALA A 14 3.43 -6.36 -8.99
CA ALA A 14 2.88 -7.72 -8.94
C ALA A 14 1.57 -7.85 -8.13
N HIS A 15 1.31 -6.94 -7.19
CA HIS A 15 0.12 -6.91 -6.35
C HIS A 15 -0.99 -5.97 -6.86
N GLY A 16 -0.92 -5.52 -8.12
CA GLY A 16 -1.92 -4.62 -8.71
C GLY A 16 -1.78 -3.15 -8.30
N SER A 17 -0.82 -2.81 -7.44
CA SER A 17 -0.48 -1.43 -7.12
C SER A 17 0.30 -0.77 -8.26
N TRP A 18 0.17 0.55 -8.40
CA TRP A 18 0.90 1.34 -9.38
C TRP A 18 2.06 2.08 -8.74
N ARG A 19 3.20 2.13 -9.42
CA ARG A 19 4.30 3.05 -9.12
C ARG A 19 4.26 4.18 -10.14
N ILE A 20 4.13 5.39 -9.64
CA ILE A 20 4.14 6.62 -10.42
C ILE A 20 5.44 7.36 -10.09
N GLN A 21 6.18 7.78 -11.12
CA GLN A 21 7.30 8.70 -10.96
C GLN A 21 6.89 10.07 -11.50
N ILE A 22 7.08 11.10 -10.69
CA ILE A 22 6.79 12.49 -11.04
C ILE A 22 8.09 13.27 -10.91
N ASP A 23 8.48 13.92 -11.99
CA ASP A 23 9.65 14.81 -12.00
C ASP A 23 9.13 16.25 -11.95
N THR A 24 9.60 17.03 -10.98
CA THR A 24 9.22 18.43 -10.78
C THR A 24 10.08 19.35 -11.64
N GLN A 25 9.66 20.61 -11.82
CA GLN A 25 10.46 21.61 -12.55
C GLN A 25 11.78 21.92 -11.81
N GLU A 26 12.83 22.26 -12.57
CA GLU A 26 14.09 22.75 -12.02
C GLU A 26 13.90 24.08 -11.27
N ASN A 27 14.74 24.33 -10.26
CA ASN A 27 14.75 25.58 -9.46
C ASN A 27 13.49 25.85 -8.64
N MET A 28 12.90 24.81 -8.05
CA MET A 28 11.86 24.99 -7.04
C MET A 28 12.33 25.87 -5.87
N ASP A 29 11.44 26.70 -5.35
CA ASP A 29 11.72 27.49 -4.15
C ASP A 29 11.86 26.59 -2.91
N SER A 30 12.64 27.06 -1.93
CA SER A 30 12.95 26.28 -0.73
C SER A 30 11.71 25.89 0.08
N MET A 31 10.64 26.69 0.07
CA MET A 31 9.41 26.36 0.80
C MET A 31 8.66 25.20 0.13
N SER A 32 8.60 25.18 -1.20
CA SER A 32 7.97 24.09 -1.94
C SER A 32 8.73 22.77 -1.79
N ILE A 33 10.07 22.82 -1.78
CA ILE A 33 10.92 21.65 -1.49
C ILE A 33 10.66 21.11 -0.08
N GLU A 34 10.62 21.99 0.91
CA GLU A 34 10.35 21.60 2.31
C GLU A 34 8.97 20.93 2.44
N LYS A 35 7.95 21.49 1.80
CA LYS A 35 6.59 20.93 1.84
C LYS A 35 6.51 19.57 1.16
N LEU A 36 7.17 19.36 0.02
CA LEU A 36 7.27 18.03 -0.61
C LEU A 36 8.02 17.02 0.27
N ALA A 37 9.14 17.43 0.86
CA ALA A 37 9.94 16.56 1.70
C ALA A 37 9.16 16.04 2.92
N ARG A 38 8.26 16.86 3.47
CA ARG A 38 7.36 16.46 4.57
C ARG A 38 6.35 15.39 4.19
N LEU A 39 5.95 15.32 2.92
CA LEU A 39 5.02 14.30 2.41
C LEU A 39 5.70 12.94 2.17
N LYS A 40 7.02 12.87 2.27
CA LYS A 40 7.75 11.61 2.13
C LYS A 40 7.27 10.61 3.18
N ASP A 41 6.96 9.40 2.74
CA ASP A 41 6.47 8.29 3.57
C ASP A 41 5.13 8.59 4.27
N GLN A 42 4.38 9.62 3.82
CA GLN A 42 3.04 9.92 4.31
C GLN A 42 1.96 9.36 3.37
N LEU A 43 0.92 8.77 3.95
CA LEU A 43 -0.28 8.40 3.22
C LEU A 43 -1.12 9.65 2.96
N GLY A 44 -1.49 9.87 1.70
CA GLY A 44 -2.23 11.06 1.31
C GLY A 44 -2.92 10.87 -0.03
N TRP A 45 -3.95 11.66 -0.26
CA TRP A 45 -4.54 11.81 -1.57
C TRP A 45 -3.62 12.69 -2.42
N PHE A 46 -3.31 12.22 -3.63
CA PHE A 46 -2.64 13.06 -4.63
C PHE A 46 -3.67 13.42 -5.71
N THR A 47 -3.70 14.70 -6.09
CA THR A 47 -4.59 15.21 -7.13
C THR A 47 -3.75 15.79 -8.25
N ILE A 48 -4.11 15.48 -9.49
CA ILE A 48 -3.44 16.00 -10.70
C ILE A 48 -4.50 16.69 -11.53
N VAL A 49 -4.32 17.99 -11.72
CA VAL A 49 -5.19 18.83 -12.56
C VAL A 49 -4.41 19.22 -13.80
N LYS A 50 -4.94 18.89 -14.99
CA LYS A 50 -4.40 19.37 -16.27
C LYS A 50 -5.36 20.40 -16.85
N ARG A 51 -5.00 21.67 -16.78
CA ARG A 51 -5.69 22.77 -17.47
C ARG A 51 -4.80 23.30 -18.59
N GLU A 52 -5.37 23.52 -19.76
CA GLU A 52 -4.63 24.02 -20.93
C GLU A 52 -4.39 25.54 -20.87
N GLU A 53 -5.17 26.28 -20.07
CA GLU A 53 -5.16 27.75 -20.07
C GLU A 53 -4.37 28.40 -18.91
N ASP A 54 -4.47 27.88 -17.68
CA ASP A 54 -3.91 28.55 -16.48
C ASP A 54 -3.14 27.62 -15.52
N GLY A 55 -3.37 26.31 -15.57
CA GLY A 55 -2.69 25.34 -14.70
C GLY A 55 -3.06 25.45 -13.21
N GLU A 56 -4.00 26.32 -12.85
CA GLU A 56 -4.37 26.59 -11.46
C GLU A 56 -5.43 25.59 -10.94
N ILE A 57 -5.21 25.07 -9.73
CA ILE A 57 -6.24 24.27 -9.02
C ILE A 57 -7.33 25.22 -8.52
N LYS A 58 -8.57 25.02 -8.98
CA LYS A 58 -9.77 25.76 -8.56
C LYS A 58 -10.45 25.03 -7.39
N PRO A 59 -11.30 25.71 -6.61
CA PRO A 59 -12.01 25.07 -5.49
C PRO A 59 -12.75 23.79 -5.89
N ASP A 60 -13.33 23.76 -7.10
CA ASP A 60 -14.04 22.59 -7.64
C ASP A 60 -13.13 21.38 -7.91
N ASP A 61 -11.81 21.57 -8.00
CA ASP A 61 -10.84 20.48 -8.16
C ASP A 61 -10.54 19.77 -6.82
N LEU A 62 -10.92 20.38 -5.69
CA LEU A 62 -10.78 19.80 -4.35
C LEU A 62 -11.99 18.92 -4.07
N LEU A 63 -11.83 17.62 -4.31
CA LEU A 63 -12.86 16.63 -4.00
C LEU A 63 -13.06 16.51 -2.49
N ASP A 64 -14.31 16.29 -2.04
CA ASP A 64 -14.63 15.86 -0.68
C ASP A 64 -14.23 14.39 -0.53
N LEU A 65 -12.93 14.17 -0.30
CA LEU A 65 -12.32 12.86 -0.23
C LEU A 65 -12.51 12.26 1.16
N PRO A 66 -12.83 10.96 1.26
CA PRO A 66 -12.97 10.33 2.56
C PRO A 66 -11.66 10.40 3.33
N GLU A 67 -11.75 10.44 4.66
CA GLU A 67 -10.57 10.36 5.52
C GLU A 67 -9.79 9.09 5.19
N LEU A 68 -8.50 9.26 4.90
CA LEU A 68 -7.59 8.14 4.77
C LEU A 68 -7.38 7.60 6.17
N SER A 69 -8.06 6.51 6.50
CA SER A 69 -7.67 5.74 7.68
C SER A 69 -6.23 5.30 7.47
N GLU A 70 -5.33 5.73 8.33
CA GLU A 70 -4.04 5.05 8.50
C GLU A 70 -4.36 3.58 8.75
N TYR A 71 -4.28 2.74 7.72
CA TYR A 71 -4.28 1.30 7.91
C TYR A 71 -2.97 0.98 8.62
N GLU A 72 -2.91 1.15 9.96
CA GLU A 72 -1.83 0.81 10.90
C GLU A 72 -0.48 0.48 10.22
N ASP A 73 0.12 1.41 9.48
CA ASP A 73 1.25 1.09 8.57
C ASP A 73 2.61 1.13 9.30
N THR A 74 2.60 0.70 10.56
CA THR A 74 3.81 0.35 11.34
C THR A 74 3.75 -1.07 11.90
N LYS A 75 2.64 -1.78 11.69
CA LYS A 75 2.49 -3.17 12.15
C LYS A 75 2.16 -4.02 10.93
N LYS A 76 3.12 -4.90 10.58
CA LYS A 76 2.97 -6.06 9.67
C LYS A 76 1.50 -6.44 9.45
N THR A 77 1.06 -6.57 8.21
CA THR A 77 -0.31 -6.98 7.87
C THR A 77 -0.70 -8.26 8.62
N SER A 78 -2.00 -8.49 8.85
CA SER A 78 -2.48 -9.71 9.53
C SER A 78 -1.93 -10.99 8.88
N SER A 79 -1.81 -11.00 7.55
CA SER A 79 -1.21 -12.10 6.78
C SER A 79 0.28 -12.28 7.08
N GLU A 80 1.06 -11.19 7.15
CA GLU A 80 2.48 -11.23 7.48
C GLU A 80 2.73 -11.60 8.95
N ARG A 81 1.89 -11.12 9.87
CA ARG A 81 1.93 -11.53 11.29
C ARG A 81 1.67 -13.02 11.42
N LEU A 82 0.63 -13.51 10.76
CA LEU A 82 0.30 -14.93 10.75
C LEU A 82 1.45 -15.76 10.18
N ARG A 83 2.02 -15.37 9.04
CA ARG A 83 3.18 -16.06 8.44
C ARG A 83 4.37 -16.13 9.40
N ASN A 84 4.71 -15.04 10.07
CA ASN A 84 5.82 -15.00 11.03
C ASN A 84 5.59 -15.92 12.24
N VAL A 85 4.38 -15.89 12.80
CA VAL A 85 4.01 -16.77 13.93
C VAL A 85 4.06 -18.23 13.50
N LEU A 86 3.53 -18.55 12.31
CA LEU A 86 3.58 -19.90 11.74
C LEU A 86 5.01 -20.37 11.52
N TYR A 87 5.92 -19.49 11.09
CA TYR A 87 7.34 -19.83 10.95
C TYR A 87 7.99 -20.19 12.28
N VAL A 88 7.77 -19.39 13.32
CA VAL A 88 8.26 -19.70 14.68
C VAL A 88 7.65 -21.00 15.23
N PHE A 89 6.36 -21.23 14.98
CA PHE A 89 5.69 -22.46 15.38
C PHE A 89 6.27 -23.69 14.68
N TYR A 90 6.49 -23.60 13.37
CA TYR A 90 7.10 -24.66 12.56
C TYR A 90 8.51 -25.01 13.03
N THR A 91 9.35 -24.01 13.29
CA THR A 91 10.74 -24.22 13.75
C THR A 91 10.77 -24.78 15.18
N LYS A 92 9.95 -24.26 16.10
CA LYS A 92 9.87 -24.78 17.48
C LYS A 92 9.31 -26.20 17.58
N LYS A 93 8.48 -26.64 16.63
CA LYS A 93 8.00 -28.03 16.55
C LYS A 93 8.96 -28.99 15.84
N GLY A 94 10.20 -28.57 15.61
CA GLY A 94 11.27 -29.41 15.11
C GLY A 94 11.42 -29.46 13.60
N GLY A 95 10.66 -28.63 12.84
CA GLY A 95 10.67 -28.62 11.38
C GLY A 95 10.21 -29.97 10.79
N LYS A 96 9.10 -29.99 10.06
CA LYS A 96 8.74 -31.22 9.36
C LYS A 96 9.77 -31.52 8.25
N LYS A 97 9.78 -32.74 7.71
CA LYS A 97 10.62 -33.09 6.54
C LYS A 97 10.33 -32.21 5.31
N GLU A 98 9.15 -31.62 5.23
CA GLU A 98 8.70 -30.72 4.16
C GLU A 98 9.12 -29.27 4.44
N ASN A 99 9.34 -28.43 3.41
CA ASN A 99 9.73 -27.04 3.62
C ASN A 99 8.59 -26.20 4.25
N PHE A 100 8.95 -25.09 4.89
CA PHE A 100 8.01 -24.24 5.63
C PHE A 100 6.82 -23.79 4.78
N GLU A 101 7.02 -23.40 3.52
CA GLU A 101 5.93 -22.92 2.66
C GLU A 101 4.94 -24.03 2.30
N GLN A 102 5.42 -25.23 1.99
CA GLN A 102 4.57 -26.40 1.74
C GLN A 102 3.75 -26.77 2.99
N TRP A 103 4.40 -26.75 4.16
CA TRP A 103 3.72 -26.98 5.42
C TRP A 103 2.66 -25.89 5.71
N ARG A 104 3.02 -24.61 5.50
CA ARG A 104 2.15 -23.46 5.73
C ARG A 104 0.90 -23.52 4.86
N LEU A 105 1.05 -23.84 3.58
CA LEU A 105 -0.08 -23.99 2.66
C LEU A 105 -1.04 -25.10 3.14
N LYS A 106 -0.51 -26.28 3.49
CA LYS A 106 -1.34 -27.36 4.04
C LYS A 106 -2.04 -26.97 5.35
N TRP A 107 -1.36 -26.21 6.20
CA TRP A 107 -1.93 -25.70 7.45
C TRP A 107 -3.07 -24.71 7.17
N MET A 108 -2.90 -23.81 6.19
CA MET A 108 -3.92 -22.85 5.78
C MET A 108 -5.14 -23.54 5.17
N GLU A 109 -4.96 -24.48 4.25
CA GLU A 109 -6.07 -25.26 3.67
C GLU A 109 -6.89 -25.97 4.76
N LYS A 110 -6.21 -26.62 5.70
CA LYS A 110 -6.89 -27.26 6.84
C LYS A 110 -7.74 -26.25 7.64
N LYS A 111 -7.21 -25.06 7.92
CA LYS A 111 -7.95 -24.02 8.64
C LYS A 111 -9.12 -23.46 7.83
N ILE A 112 -8.96 -23.34 6.52
CA ILE A 112 -10.06 -22.96 5.62
C ILE A 112 -11.17 -24.00 5.67
N ASP A 113 -10.83 -25.29 5.63
CA ASP A 113 -11.82 -26.37 5.70
C ASP A 113 -12.54 -26.43 7.05
N GLU A 114 -11.82 -26.21 8.16
CA GLU A 114 -12.42 -26.07 9.50
C GLU A 114 -13.42 -24.91 9.53
N VAL A 115 -13.06 -23.74 9.01
CA VAL A 115 -13.97 -22.58 8.98
C VAL A 115 -15.16 -22.83 8.05
N LYS A 116 -14.94 -23.46 6.89
CA LYS A 116 -16.03 -23.81 5.96
C LYS A 116 -17.05 -24.76 6.60
N ALA A 117 -16.60 -25.67 7.44
CA ALA A 117 -17.48 -26.60 8.15
C ALA A 117 -18.39 -25.89 9.17
N ASP A 118 -17.96 -24.74 9.69
CA ASP A 118 -18.72 -23.91 10.63
C ASP A 118 -19.68 -22.92 9.91
N ILE A 119 -19.64 -22.82 8.58
CA ILE A 119 -20.57 -21.99 7.81
C ILE A 119 -21.92 -22.73 7.72
N PRO A 120 -23.03 -22.12 8.20
CA PRO A 120 -24.36 -22.70 8.07
C PRO A 120 -24.66 -23.05 6.61
N GLN A 121 -25.18 -24.24 6.37
CA GLN A 121 -25.68 -24.64 5.06
C GLN A 121 -27.13 -24.19 4.97
N ASP A 122 -27.41 -23.23 4.09
CA ASP A 122 -28.78 -22.86 3.68
C ASP A 122 -29.35 -23.87 2.67
#